data_AF-A0A963FFP2-F1
#
_entry.id   AF-A0A963FFP2-F1
#
_cell.length_a   1.000
_cell.length_b   1.000
_cell.length_c   1.000
_cell.angle_alpha   90.00
_cell.angle_beta   90.00
_cell.angle_gamma   90.00
#
_symmetry.space_group_name_H-M   'P 1'
#
loop_
_entity.id
_entity.type
_entity.pdbx_description
1 polymer ?
#
loop_
_entity_poly.entity_id
_entity_poly.type
_entity_poly.pdbx_seq_one_letter_code
_entity_poly.pdbx_strand_id
1 'polypeptide(L)' 'ARNGYDEKMGARPMARLIQEKIKRRLAEELLFGTLADGGRVEIDVVDNELTFDMQDNKVH' A
#
# COMPACT_ATOMS: atom_id res chain seq x y z
N ALA A 1 20.25 12.12 -0.15
CA ALA A 1 18.97 12.29 -0.86
C ALA A 1 19.00 11.44 -2.13
N ARG A 2 18.46 10.21 -2.08
CA ARG A 2 18.42 9.32 -3.23
C ARG A 2 17.05 8.64 -3.24
N ASN A 3 16.45 8.66 -4.42
CA ASN A 3 15.21 8.03 -4.81
C ASN A 3 13.96 8.90 -4.58
N GLY A 4 13.38 9.39 -5.69
CA GLY A 4 11.98 9.81 -5.73
C GLY A 4 11.71 11.19 -6.34
N TYR A 5 12.67 12.10 -6.38
CA TYR A 5 12.45 13.44 -6.90
C TYR A 5 13.10 13.62 -8.27
N ASP A 6 12.45 13.07 -9.30
CA ASP A 6 12.70 13.49 -10.68
C ASP A 6 11.57 14.45 -11.08
N GLU A 7 11.83 15.74 -10.85
CA GLU A 7 10.97 16.89 -11.14
C GLU A 7 10.46 16.92 -12.60
N LYS A 8 11.08 16.17 -13.51
CA LYS A 8 10.73 16.09 -14.93
C LYS A 8 9.60 15.11 -15.29
N MET A 9 9.20 14.18 -14.42
CA MET A 9 8.19 13.14 -14.77
C MET A 9 6.83 13.24 -14.08
N GLY A 10 6.64 14.18 -13.15
CA GLY A 10 5.37 14.38 -12.43
C GLY A 10 4.94 13.16 -11.60
N ALA A 11 3.75 13.20 -10.98
CA ALA A 11 3.24 12.17 -10.06
C ALA A 11 2.72 10.87 -10.74
N ARG A 12 2.66 10.80 -12.08
CA ARG A 12 2.04 9.68 -12.81
C ARG A 12 2.77 8.34 -12.67
N PRO A 13 4.12 8.28 -12.70
CA PRO A 13 4.84 7.02 -12.46
C PRO A 13 4.58 6.47 -11.06
N MET A 14 4.46 7.34 -10.05
CA MET A 14 4.12 6.93 -8.69
C MET A 14 2.71 6.35 -8.60
N ALA A 15 1.71 6.98 -9.24
CA ALA A 15 0.33 6.49 -9.24
C ALA A 15 0.22 5.06 -9.80
N ARG A 16 0.99 4.72 -10.84
CA ARG A 16 0.99 3.37 -11.42
C ARG A 16 1.70 2.35 -10.54
N LEU A 17 2.87 2.69 -10.00
CA LEU A 17 3.60 1.83 -9.06
C LEU A 17 2.77 1.53 -7.81
N ILE A 18 2.12 2.56 -7.26
CA ILE A 18 1.19 2.48 -6.14
C ILE A 18 0.02 1.55 -6.51
N GLN A 19 -0.66 1.79 -7.64
CA GLN A 19 -1.79 0.94 -8.05
C GLN A 19 -1.41 -0.53 -8.22
N GLU A 20 -0.33 -0.84 -8.93
CA GLU A 20 0.04 -2.23 -9.22
C GLU A 20 0.48 -2.99 -7.96
N LYS A 21 1.29 -2.36 -7.09
CA LYS A 21 1.79 -3.01 -5.88
C LYS A 21 0.75 -3.09 -4.76
N ILE A 22 -0.06 -2.05 -4.58
CA ILE A 22 -1.03 -1.98 -3.47
C ILE A 22 -2.30 -2.77 -3.79
N LYS A 23 -2.88 -2.63 -4.99
CA LYS A 23 -4.16 -3.30 -5.30
C LYS A 23 -4.07 -4.82 -5.19
N ARG A 24 -2.98 -5.41 -5.66
CA ARG A 24 -2.83 -6.88 -5.62
C ARG A 24 -2.78 -7.39 -4.18
N ARG A 25 -1.94 -6.77 -3.34
CA ARG A 25 -1.80 -7.14 -1.93
C ARG A 25 -3.11 -6.93 -1.17
N LEU A 26 -3.78 -5.79 -1.37
CA LEU A 26 -5.08 -5.54 -0.73
C LEU A 26 -6.16 -6.51 -1.20
N ALA A 27 -6.19 -6.90 -2.47
CA ALA A 27 -7.17 -7.86 -2.97
C ALA A 27 -7.03 -9.23 -2.30
N GLU A 28 -5.81 -9.74 -2.14
CA GLU A 28 -5.56 -11.00 -1.43
C GLU A 28 -5.99 -10.89 0.05
N GLU A 29 -5.68 -9.78 0.72
CA GLU A 29 -6.03 -9.57 2.12
C GLU A 29 -7.53 -9.40 2.34
N LEU A 30 -8.24 -8.75 1.41
CA LEU A 30 -9.69 -8.59 1.43
C LEU A 30 -10.43 -9.88 1.10
N LEU A 31 -9.84 -10.78 0.31
CA LEU A 31 -10.48 -12.03 -0.08
C LEU A 31 -10.18 -13.16 0.91
N PHE A 32 -8.96 -13.23 1.43
CA PHE A 32 -8.46 -14.41 2.14
C PHE A 32 -7.62 -14.10 3.39
N GLY A 33 -7.27 -12.84 3.63
CA GLY A 33 -6.31 -12.45 4.66
C GLY A 33 -6.93 -11.70 5.82
N THR A 34 -6.12 -10.81 6.40
CA THR A 34 -6.42 -10.10 7.66
C THR A 34 -7.61 -9.17 7.52
N LEU A 35 -7.88 -8.69 6.30
CA LEU A 35 -8.97 -7.75 6.01
C LEU A 35 -10.23 -8.43 5.46
N ALA A 36 -10.32 -9.76 5.51
CA ALA A 36 -11.47 -10.50 4.96
C ALA A 36 -12.80 -10.10 5.63
N ASP A 37 -12.76 -9.79 6.93
CA ASP A 37 -13.92 -9.30 7.70
C ASP A 37 -13.98 -7.76 7.77
N GLY A 38 -13.16 -7.07 6.96
CA GLY A 38 -12.96 -5.63 7.03
C GLY A 38 -11.92 -5.20 8.08
N GLY A 39 -11.55 -3.92 8.02
CA GLY A 39 -10.48 -3.37 8.87
C GLY A 39 -9.91 -2.10 8.28
N ARG A 40 -8.75 -1.69 8.79
CA ARG A 40 -8.00 -0.52 8.34
C ARG A 40 -6.63 -0.96 7.84
N VAL A 41 -6.20 -0.39 6.72
CA VAL A 41 -4.82 -0.51 6.25
C VAL A 41 -4.17 0.86 6.22
N GLU A 42 -2.98 0.95 6.78
CA GLU A 42 -2.10 2.10 6.68
C GLU A 42 -0.90 1.72 5.81
N ILE A 43 -0.58 2.58 4.85
CA ILE A 43 0.46 2.34 3.86
C ILE A 43 1.46 3.47 3.97
N ASP A 44 2.72 3.12 4.15
CA ASP A 44 3.82 4.08 4.27
C ASP A 44 4.99 3.67 3.37
N VAL A 45 5.98 4.55 3.26
CA VAL A 45 7.22 4.33 2.53
C VAL A 45 8.39 4.52 3.50
N VAL A 46 9.05 3.41 3.86
CA VAL A 46 10.23 3.40 4.72
C VAL A 46 11.40 2.85 3.90
N ASP A 47 12.54 3.54 3.91
CA ASP A 47 13.74 3.15 3.15
C ASP A 47 13.47 2.84 1.67
N ASN A 48 12.53 3.59 1.09
CA ASN A 48 12.15 3.47 -0.32
C ASN A 48 11.38 2.17 -0.67
N GLU A 49 10.89 1.46 0.34
CA GLU A 49 10.05 0.28 0.25
C GLU A 49 8.64 0.56 0.80
N LEU A 50 7.64 -0.13 0.26
CA LEU A 50 6.26 0.01 0.74
C LEU A 50 6.05 -0.85 2.00
N THR A 51 5.68 -0.21 3.09
CA THR A 51 5.27 -0.87 4.33
C THR A 51 3.75 -0.84 4.45
N PHE A 52 3.18 -1.90 5.02
CA PHE A 52 1.74 -2.05 5.19
C PHE A 52 1.47 -2.45 6.63
N ASP A 53 0.70 -1.64 7.34
CA ASP A 53 0.14 -1.99 8.64
C ASP A 53 -1.35 -2.30 8.46
N MET A 54 -1.75 -3.51 8.84
CA MET A 54 -3.12 -4.02 8.64
C MET A 54 -3.72 -4.33 10.00
N GLN A 55 -4.84 -3.69 10.29
CA GLN A 55 -5.58 -3.83 11.54
C GLN A 55 -6.97 -4.36 11.20
N ASP A 56 -7.30 -5.55 11.68
CA ASP A 56 -8.63 -6.12 11.51
C ASP A 56 -9.62 -5.44 12.47
N ASN A 57 -10.90 -5.41 12.08
CA ASN A 57 -11.94 -4.78 12.88
C ASN A 57 -12.56 -5.72 13.92
N LYS A 58 -11.88 -6.81 14.29
CA LYS A 58 -12.42 -7.80 15.23
C LYS A 58 -12.40 -7.21 16.64
N VAL A 59 -13.55 -6.64 17.02
CA VAL A 59 -13.89 -6.41 18.42
C VAL A 59 -14.06 -7.79 19.05
N HIS A 60 -13.03 -8.26 19.76
CA HIS A 60 -13.15 -9.42 20.63
C HIS A 60 -14.11 -9.11 21.79
#